data_AF-A0AAV7XK97-F1
#
_entry.id   AF-A0AAV7XK97-F1
#
_cell.length_a   1.000
_cell.length_b   1.000
_cell.length_c   1.000
_cell.angle_alpha   90.00
_cell.angle_beta   90.00
_cell.angle_gamma   90.00
#
_symmetry.space_group_name_H-M   'P 1'
#
loop_
_entity.id
_entity.type
_entity.pdbx_description
1 polymer ?
#
loop_
_entity_poly.entity_id
_entity_poly.type
_entity_poly.pdbx_seq_one_letter_code
_entity_poly.pdbx_strand_id
1 'polypeptide(L)'
;MAALTSDGNVTSFQKKGRNRIPYIQGTRQSVQNAQILASSGVPSLDHVLGSGLPVGTILLIEEDVFGTFSKLMLKYFLAEGIACEHPSFLASLDTIPKSLMKELPVPIKTESSSGTSIDSKADPMTIAWRYQNMRQVQSIPGSTNSGTQLGHNFDLTQTISADELEQSSYSLWSGSN
;
A
#
# COMPACT_ATOMS: atom_id res chain seq x y z
N MET A 1 -60.57 28.65 -5.23
CA MET A 1 -59.51 27.99 -4.45
C MET A 1 -58.41 27.61 -5.42
N ALA A 2 -57.33 28.39 -5.48
CA ALA A 2 -56.17 28.10 -6.32
C ALA A 2 -55.15 27.30 -5.49
N ALA A 3 -54.71 26.16 -6.03
CA ALA A 3 -53.71 25.31 -5.41
C ALA A 3 -52.32 25.95 -5.56
N LEU A 4 -51.62 26.12 -4.44
CA LEU A 4 -50.20 26.48 -4.41
C LEU A 4 -49.39 25.19 -4.34
N THR A 5 -48.83 24.76 -5.47
CA THR A 5 -47.79 23.72 -5.48
C THR A 5 -46.45 24.37 -5.18
N SER A 6 -45.83 23.98 -4.07
CA SER A 6 -44.50 24.43 -3.67
C SER A 6 -43.46 23.79 -4.58
N ASP A 7 -43.02 24.51 -5.62
CA ASP A 7 -41.93 24.06 -6.47
C ASP A 7 -40.62 24.01 -5.66
N GLY A 8 -40.14 22.79 -5.50
CA GLY A 8 -38.91 22.47 -4.81
C GLY A 8 -37.73 23.14 -5.49
N ASN A 9 -36.95 23.88 -4.71
CA ASN A 9 -35.72 24.51 -5.12
C ASN A 9 -34.64 23.44 -5.38
N VAL A 10 -34.66 22.81 -6.55
CA VAL A 10 -33.59 21.90 -7.01
C VAL A 10 -32.57 22.69 -7.81
N THR A 11 -31.44 22.96 -7.18
CA THR A 11 -30.35 23.70 -7.81
C THR A 11 -29.82 22.94 -9.03
N SER A 12 -29.63 23.63 -10.16
CA SER A 12 -29.13 23.08 -11.43
C SER A 12 -27.65 22.67 -11.42
N PHE A 13 -26.99 22.67 -10.25
CA PHE A 13 -25.63 22.19 -10.07
C PHE A 13 -25.57 20.66 -10.26
N GLN A 14 -25.46 20.24 -11.51
CA GLN A 14 -25.07 18.88 -11.85
C GLN A 14 -23.57 18.75 -11.59
N LYS A 15 -23.21 18.16 -10.44
CA LYS A 15 -21.82 17.79 -10.14
C LYS A 15 -21.36 16.82 -11.23
N LYS A 16 -20.54 17.32 -12.17
CA LYS A 16 -19.88 16.50 -13.19
C LYS A 16 -19.27 15.28 -12.48
N GLY A 17 -19.72 14.08 -12.87
CA GLY A 17 -19.27 12.84 -12.24
C GLY A 17 -17.76 12.83 -12.20
N ARG A 18 -17.19 12.86 -10.99
CA ARG A 18 -15.74 12.72 -10.82
C ARG A 18 -15.39 11.39 -11.47
N ASN A 19 -14.53 11.40 -12.49
CA ASN A 19 -13.98 10.17 -13.07
C ASN A 19 -13.48 9.31 -11.90
N ARG A 20 -14.20 8.22 -11.61
CA ARG A 20 -13.81 7.34 -10.51
C ARG A 20 -12.59 6.60 -11.00
N ILE A 21 -11.45 6.92 -10.40
CA ILE A 21 -10.23 6.14 -10.60
C ILE A 21 -10.54 4.73 -10.12
N PRO A 22 -10.18 3.69 -10.88
CA PRO A 22 -10.40 2.31 -10.46
C PRO A 22 -9.74 2.07 -9.11
N TYR A 23 -10.47 1.45 -8.19
CA TYR A 23 -9.92 1.01 -6.92
C TYR A 23 -9.10 -0.26 -7.19
N ILE A 24 -7.78 -0.14 -7.06
CA ILE A 24 -6.85 -1.27 -7.17
C ILE A 24 -6.36 -1.56 -5.76
N GLN A 25 -6.47 -2.82 -5.33
CA GLN A 25 -5.96 -3.28 -4.04
C GLN A 25 -4.48 -2.93 -3.90
N GLY A 26 -4.01 -2.57 -2.70
CA GLY A 26 -2.60 -2.20 -2.51
C GLY A 26 -2.16 -0.88 -3.15
N THR A 27 -3.11 -0.05 -3.62
CA THR A 27 -2.79 1.27 -4.18
C THR A 27 -3.53 2.40 -3.46
N ARG A 28 -2.95 3.59 -3.51
CA ARG A 28 -3.51 4.81 -2.91
C ARG A 28 -3.42 5.99 -3.85
N GLN A 29 -4.47 6.78 -3.89
CA GLN A 29 -4.43 8.07 -4.57
C GLN A 29 -3.59 9.08 -3.78
N SER A 30 -2.54 9.63 -4.40
CA SER A 30 -1.79 10.76 -3.87
C SER A 30 -2.67 11.99 -3.74
N VAL A 31 -2.60 12.65 -2.58
CA VAL A 31 -3.36 13.88 -2.30
C VAL A 31 -2.81 15.07 -3.09
N GLN A 32 -1.51 15.05 -3.42
CA GLN A 32 -0.83 16.16 -4.07
C GLN A 32 -1.11 16.20 -5.58
N ASN A 33 -0.93 15.05 -6.25
CA ASN A 33 -0.95 14.98 -7.71
C ASN A 33 -2.08 14.12 -8.29
N ALA A 34 -2.97 13.61 -7.43
CA ALA A 34 -4.06 12.70 -7.81
C ALA A 34 -3.62 11.40 -8.51
N GLN A 35 -2.31 11.11 -8.58
CA GLN A 35 -1.73 9.88 -9.14
C GLN A 35 -1.97 8.68 -8.23
N ILE A 36 -1.99 7.48 -8.81
CA ILE A 36 -2.07 6.22 -8.07
C ILE A 36 -0.65 5.84 -7.65
N LEU A 37 -0.44 5.60 -6.37
CA LEU A 37 0.81 5.13 -5.78
C LEU A 37 0.65 3.66 -5.37
N ALA A 38 1.67 2.86 -5.66
CA ALA A 38 1.86 1.49 -5.19
C ALA A 38 3.02 1.43 -4.19
N SER A 39 2.99 0.45 -3.29
CA SER A 39 4.05 0.25 -2.29
C SER A 39 5.25 -0.43 -2.92
N SER A 40 6.46 -0.04 -2.51
CA SER A 40 7.68 -0.77 -2.87
C SER A 40 7.92 -2.03 -2.02
N GLY A 41 7.08 -2.26 -1.01
CA GLY A 41 7.30 -3.27 0.04
C GLY A 41 8.28 -2.84 1.13
N VAL A 42 8.90 -1.65 0.98
CA VAL A 42 9.84 -1.08 1.95
C VAL A 42 9.35 0.29 2.41
N PRO A 43 8.81 0.41 3.65
CA PRO A 43 8.21 1.66 4.12
C PRO A 43 9.17 2.87 4.13
N SER A 44 10.46 2.65 4.39
CA SER A 44 11.47 3.71 4.38
C SER A 44 11.74 4.24 2.97
N LEU A 45 11.79 3.34 1.98
CA LEU A 45 11.95 3.71 0.58
C LEU A 45 10.73 4.46 0.07
N ASP A 46 9.53 3.95 0.40
CA ASP A 46 8.28 4.63 0.06
C ASP A 46 8.27 6.06 0.62
N HIS A 47 8.69 6.26 1.87
CA HIS A 47 8.76 7.58 2.47
C HIS A 47 9.68 8.53 1.68
N VAL A 48 10.86 8.06 1.28
CA VAL A 48 11.82 8.84 0.48
C VAL A 48 11.25 9.17 -0.90
N LEU A 49 10.50 8.25 -1.51
CA LEU A 49 9.88 8.44 -2.83
C LEU A 49 8.61 9.31 -2.82
N GLY A 50 8.20 9.85 -1.66
CA GLY A 50 6.96 10.64 -1.56
C GLY A 50 5.74 9.81 -1.15
N SER A 51 5.97 8.79 -0.33
CA SER A 51 4.99 7.82 0.22
C SER A 51 4.49 6.76 -0.78
N GLY A 52 5.36 6.28 -1.67
CA GLY A 52 5.11 5.17 -2.59
C GLY A 52 5.60 5.44 -4.02
N LEU A 53 5.52 4.43 -4.87
CA LEU A 53 5.91 4.47 -6.27
C LEU A 53 4.69 4.81 -7.17
N PRO A 54 4.74 5.88 -7.98
CA PRO A 54 3.63 6.19 -8.90
C PRO A 54 3.48 5.12 -9.99
N VAL A 55 2.24 4.69 -10.24
CA VAL A 55 1.92 3.71 -11.29
C VAL A 55 2.30 4.28 -12.66
N GLY A 56 2.96 3.46 -13.49
CA GLY A 56 3.46 3.87 -14.81
C GLY A 56 4.87 4.46 -14.80
N THR A 57 5.58 4.37 -13.67
CA THR A 57 6.99 4.77 -13.56
C THR A 57 7.92 3.56 -13.53
N ILE A 58 9.22 3.81 -13.74
CA ILE A 58 10.27 2.81 -13.65
C ILE A 58 11.18 3.19 -12.50
N LEU A 59 11.41 2.24 -11.58
CA LEU A 59 12.36 2.38 -10.48
C LEU A 59 13.62 1.59 -10.84
N LEU A 60 14.76 2.28 -10.94
CA LEU A 60 16.07 1.67 -11.12
C LEU A 60 16.81 1.67 -9.78
N ILE A 61 17.32 0.51 -9.38
CA ILE A 61 18.16 0.35 -8.20
C ILE A 61 19.56 0.01 -8.69
N GLU A 62 20.50 0.92 -8.45
CA GLU A 62 21.92 0.68 -8.68
C GLU A 62 22.53 -0.04 -7.48
N GLU A 63 23.41 -0.99 -7.76
CA GLU A 63 23.99 -1.85 -6.76
C GLU A 63 25.49 -1.58 -6.61
N ASP A 64 25.95 -1.50 -5.36
CA ASP A 64 27.37 -1.42 -4.99
C ASP A 64 28.08 -2.77 -5.22
N VAL A 65 29.40 -2.76 -5.23
CA VAL A 65 30.33 -3.90 -5.40
C VAL A 65 29.95 -5.13 -4.55
N PHE A 66 29.40 -4.94 -3.35
CA PHE A 66 29.00 -6.04 -2.46
C PHE A 66 27.64 -6.67 -2.79
N GLY A 67 26.85 -6.00 -3.61
CA GLY A 67 25.62 -6.49 -4.20
C GLY A 67 24.63 -7.27 -3.34
N THR A 68 24.40 -6.81 -2.11
CA THR A 68 23.58 -7.56 -1.14
C THR A 68 22.13 -7.06 -1.06
N PHE A 69 21.88 -5.76 -1.26
CA PHE A 69 20.58 -5.16 -0.96
C PHE A 69 19.65 -5.01 -2.16
N SER A 70 20.14 -4.99 -3.41
CA SER A 70 19.25 -4.83 -4.57
C SER A 70 18.29 -6.02 -4.70
N LYS A 71 18.82 -7.23 -4.51
CA LYS A 71 18.07 -8.48 -4.54
C LYS A 71 17.05 -8.52 -3.41
N LEU A 72 17.39 -7.99 -2.24
CA LEU A 72 16.47 -7.90 -1.12
C LEU A 72 15.32 -6.92 -1.43
N MET A 73 15.62 -5.73 -1.94
CA MET A 73 14.61 -4.76 -2.39
C MET A 73 13.69 -5.34 -3.46
N LEU A 74 14.23 -6.09 -4.42
CA LEU A 74 13.44 -6.80 -5.43
C LEU A 74 12.52 -7.85 -4.80
N LYS A 75 13.00 -8.63 -3.82
CA LYS A 75 12.16 -9.59 -3.08
C LYS A 75 11.01 -8.90 -2.35
N TYR A 76 11.27 -7.76 -1.70
CA TYR A 76 10.21 -6.96 -1.06
C TYR A 76 9.17 -6.49 -2.08
N PHE A 77 9.61 -5.97 -3.22
CA PHE A 77 8.70 -5.50 -4.27
C PHE A 77 7.82 -6.62 -4.82
N LEU A 78 8.39 -7.80 -5.07
CA LEU A 78 7.65 -8.97 -5.52
C LEU A 78 6.70 -9.51 -4.46
N ALA A 79 7.14 -9.60 -3.20
CA ALA A 79 6.32 -10.06 -2.10
C ALA A 79 5.12 -9.13 -1.84
N GLU A 80 5.32 -7.81 -1.97
CA GLU A 80 4.26 -6.82 -1.91
C GLU A 80 3.28 -6.96 -3.07
N GLY A 81 3.77 -7.16 -4.29
CA GLY A 81 2.93 -7.44 -5.45
C GLY A 81 2.04 -8.67 -5.22
N ILE A 82 2.60 -9.76 -4.69
CA ILE A 82 1.84 -10.97 -4.37
C ILE A 82 0.82 -10.71 -3.24
N ALA A 83 1.22 -10.04 -2.16
CA ALA A 83 0.34 -9.73 -1.04
C ALA A 83 -0.83 -8.81 -1.44
N CYS A 84 -0.64 -7.96 -2.45
CA CYS A 84 -1.67 -7.10 -3.03
C CYS A 84 -2.46 -7.75 -4.16
N GLU A 85 -2.23 -9.04 -4.47
CA GLU A 85 -2.85 -9.78 -5.57
C GLU A 85 -2.59 -9.16 -6.95
N HIS A 86 -1.43 -8.51 -7.13
CA HIS A 86 -1.04 -7.92 -8.40
C HIS A 86 -0.41 -8.96 -9.33
N PRO A 87 -0.76 -8.95 -10.64
CA PRO A 87 -0.09 -9.78 -11.61
C PRO A 87 1.38 -9.37 -11.72
N SER A 88 2.28 -10.28 -11.37
CA SER A 88 3.71 -10.00 -11.27
C SER A 88 4.50 -10.70 -12.37
N PHE A 89 5.48 -10.01 -12.95
CA PHE A 89 6.37 -10.59 -13.96
C PHE A 89 7.82 -10.50 -13.48
N LEU A 90 8.51 -11.65 -13.49
CA LEU A 90 9.91 -11.73 -13.13
C LEU A 90 10.72 -12.25 -14.32
N ALA A 91 11.60 -11.39 -14.82
CA ALA A 91 12.58 -11.71 -15.84
C ALA A 91 13.98 -11.66 -15.23
N SER A 92 14.76 -12.71 -15.41
CA SER A 92 16.16 -12.75 -15.00
C SER A 92 17.01 -13.57 -15.96
N LEU A 93 18.19 -13.06 -16.29
CA LEU A 93 19.24 -13.78 -17.03
C LEU A 93 20.33 -14.33 -16.11
N ASP A 94 20.51 -13.71 -14.94
CA ASP A 94 21.59 -14.02 -14.01
C ASP A 94 21.18 -15.11 -13.00
N THR A 95 19.90 -15.12 -12.62
CA THR A 95 19.37 -16.01 -11.57
C THR A 95 18.17 -16.80 -12.06
N ILE A 96 17.96 -17.99 -11.48
CA ILE A 96 16.79 -18.82 -11.79
C ILE A 96 15.55 -18.15 -11.16
N PRO A 97 14.60 -17.62 -11.94
CA PRO A 97 13.44 -16.87 -11.41
C PRO A 97 12.61 -17.69 -10.43
N LYS A 98 12.47 -19.01 -10.69
CA LYS A 98 11.76 -19.95 -9.82
C LYS A 98 12.36 -20.07 -8.42
N SER A 99 13.68 -19.96 -8.29
CA SER A 99 14.34 -20.01 -6.98
C SER A 99 14.03 -18.74 -6.19
N LEU A 100 14.12 -17.58 -6.86
CA LEU A 100 13.85 -16.29 -6.24
C LEU A 100 12.41 -16.21 -5.70
N MET A 101 11.43 -16.71 -6.44
CA MET A 101 10.02 -16.71 -6.01
C MET A 101 9.78 -17.54 -4.75
N LYS A 102 10.53 -18.62 -4.53
CA LYS A 102 10.41 -19.46 -3.33
C LYS A 102 11.03 -18.81 -2.09
N GLU A 103 11.93 -17.86 -2.28
CA GLU A 103 12.64 -17.15 -1.20
C GLU A 103 11.99 -15.81 -0.85
N LEU A 104 10.78 -15.55 -1.33
CA LEU A 104 10.07 -14.30 -1.04
C LEU A 104 9.64 -14.27 0.42
N PRO A 105 9.81 -13.13 1.12
CA PRO A 105 9.42 -13.01 2.51
C PRO A 105 7.90 -12.93 2.66
N VAL A 106 7.40 -13.31 3.84
CA VAL A 106 5.96 -13.34 4.13
C VAL A 106 5.52 -12.03 4.81
N PRO A 107 4.37 -11.45 4.43
CA PRO A 107 3.83 -10.30 5.13
C PRO A 107 3.49 -10.69 6.58
N ILE A 108 4.00 -9.91 7.52
CA ILE A 108 3.64 -9.99 8.93
C ILE A 108 2.15 -9.68 9.01
N LYS A 109 1.37 -10.70 9.41
CA LYS A 109 -0.02 -10.52 9.81
C LYS A 109 0.00 -9.64 11.03
N THR A 110 -0.16 -8.33 10.82
CA THR A 110 -0.51 -7.44 11.90
C THR A 110 -1.95 -7.81 12.21
N GLU A 111 -2.12 -8.82 13.07
CA GLU A 111 -3.30 -8.92 13.92
C GLU A 111 -3.53 -7.49 14.35
N SER A 112 -4.63 -6.89 13.91
CA SER A 112 -5.02 -5.59 14.40
C SER A 112 -5.15 -5.78 15.91
N SER A 113 -4.08 -5.54 16.64
CA SER A 113 -4.18 -4.88 17.92
C SER A 113 -4.92 -3.62 17.53
N SER A 114 -6.25 -3.71 17.61
CA SER A 114 -7.10 -2.65 18.11
C SER A 114 -6.20 -1.89 19.03
N GLY A 115 -5.68 -0.76 18.53
CA GLY A 115 -4.52 -0.12 19.14
C GLY A 115 -4.81 -0.10 20.61
N THR A 116 -3.87 -0.54 21.46
CA THR A 116 -4.05 -0.46 22.90
C THR A 116 -4.51 0.96 23.14
N SER A 117 -5.82 1.11 23.27
CA SER A 117 -6.47 2.25 23.85
C SER A 117 -5.86 2.13 25.22
N ILE A 118 -4.79 2.90 25.44
CA ILE A 118 -4.48 3.32 26.78
C ILE A 118 -5.84 3.82 27.23
N ASP A 119 -6.49 3.00 28.05
CA ASP A 119 -7.80 3.23 28.64
C ASP A 119 -7.59 4.36 29.65
N SER A 120 -7.15 5.49 29.12
CA SER A 120 -7.27 6.77 29.73
C SER A 120 -8.75 7.03 29.55
N LYS A 121 -9.53 6.65 30.57
CA LYS A 121 -10.78 7.32 30.90
C LYS A 121 -10.48 8.81 31.09
N ALA A 122 -10.15 9.49 30.00
CA ALA A 122 -9.98 10.92 29.93
C ALA A 122 -11.39 11.46 29.85
N ASP A 123 -11.73 12.30 30.82
CA ASP A 123 -13.00 13.01 30.89
C ASP A 123 -13.33 13.63 29.51
N PRO A 124 -14.56 13.49 29.00
CA PRO A 124 -14.93 14.03 27.69
C PRO A 124 -14.62 15.53 27.64
N MET A 125 -13.77 15.95 26.71
CA MET A 125 -13.36 17.34 26.60
C MET A 125 -14.54 18.20 26.17
N THR A 126 -15.00 19.09 27.06
CA THR A 126 -16.17 19.96 26.81
C THR A 126 -15.87 21.10 25.85
N ILE A 127 -14.67 21.70 25.92
CA ILE A 127 -14.27 22.85 25.10
C ILE A 127 -13.40 22.40 23.90
N ALA A 128 -12.69 21.28 24.04
CA ALA A 128 -11.75 20.76 23.05
C ALA A 128 -12.23 19.43 22.42
N TRP A 129 -13.55 19.21 22.34
CA TRP A 129 -14.16 17.98 21.80
C TRP A 129 -13.68 17.63 20.38
N ARG A 130 -13.31 18.63 19.57
CA ARG A 130 -12.73 18.41 18.23
C ARG A 130 -11.40 17.65 18.27
N TYR A 131 -10.64 17.76 19.36
CA TYR A 131 -9.36 17.09 19.54
C TYR A 131 -9.51 15.71 20.18
N GLN A 132 -10.68 15.39 20.75
CA GLN A 132 -10.93 14.11 21.41
C GLN A 132 -10.82 12.92 20.44
N ASN A 133 -11.19 13.12 19.18
CA ASN A 133 -11.09 12.10 18.13
C ASN A 133 -9.92 12.35 17.18
N MET A 134 -8.99 13.25 17.52
CA MET A 134 -7.80 13.47 16.70
C MET A 134 -6.86 12.28 16.83
N ARG A 135 -6.32 11.82 15.70
CA ARG A 135 -5.35 10.73 15.69
C ARG A 135 -4.09 11.19 16.44
N GLN A 136 -3.64 10.38 17.38
CA GLN A 136 -2.33 10.60 18.01
C GLN A 136 -1.24 10.35 16.96
N VAL A 137 -0.50 11.40 16.62
CA VAL A 137 0.62 11.31 15.68
C VAL A 137 1.81 10.73 16.43
N GLN A 138 2.16 9.47 16.15
CA GLN A 138 3.45 8.93 16.57
C GLN A 138 4.52 9.38 15.56
N SER A 139 5.61 9.95 16.05
CA SER A 139 6.71 10.50 15.24
C SER A 139 7.71 9.44 14.74
N ILE A 140 7.39 8.15 14.87
CA ILE A 140 8.27 7.06 14.43
C ILE A 140 8.02 6.82 12.93
N PRO A 141 9.05 6.92 12.07
CA PRO A 141 8.93 6.54 10.67
C PRO A 141 8.47 5.07 10.58
N GLY A 142 7.28 4.84 10.03
CA GLY A 142 6.68 3.50 9.89
C GLY A 142 5.68 3.09 11.00
N SER A 143 5.57 3.82 12.11
CA SER A 143 4.50 3.58 13.12
C SER A 143 3.31 4.49 12.84
N THR A 144 2.47 4.08 11.90
CA THR A 144 1.17 4.73 11.72
C THR A 144 0.07 3.70 11.91
N ASN A 145 -0.48 3.63 13.13
CA ASN A 145 -1.68 2.87 13.50
C ASN A 145 -2.96 3.43 12.83
N SER A 146 -2.90 3.90 11.59
CA SER A 146 -3.98 4.72 11.01
C SER A 146 -3.93 4.77 9.49
N GLY A 147 -4.29 3.68 8.79
CA GLY A 147 -4.72 3.69 7.38
C GLY A 147 -3.84 4.47 6.39
N THR A 148 -2.56 4.64 6.70
CA THR A 148 -1.60 5.50 5.99
C THR A 148 -0.36 4.72 5.56
N GLN A 149 -0.15 3.53 6.11
CA GLN A 149 0.82 2.58 5.59
C GLN A 149 0.23 1.93 4.33
N LEU A 150 0.88 2.18 3.19
CA LEU A 150 0.44 1.69 1.88
C LEU A 150 0.69 0.20 1.69
N GLY A 151 1.71 -0.33 2.36
CA GLY A 151 2.16 -1.70 2.20
C GLY A 151 2.44 -2.46 3.47
N HIS A 152 2.78 -3.72 3.29
CA HIS A 152 2.96 -4.68 4.37
C HIS A 152 4.37 -4.59 4.97
N ASN A 153 4.49 -4.99 6.24
CA ASN A 153 5.79 -5.28 6.83
C ASN A 153 6.08 -6.77 6.58
N PHE A 154 7.30 -7.13 6.18
CA PHE A 154 7.63 -8.54 5.90
C PHE A 154 8.62 -9.10 6.91
N ASP A 155 8.45 -10.38 7.23
CA ASP A 155 9.39 -11.17 8.03
C ASP A 155 10.37 -11.87 7.10
N LEU A 156 11.66 -11.55 7.23
CA LEU A 156 12.73 -12.16 6.44
C LEU A 156 13.13 -13.56 6.91
N THR A 157 12.69 -13.96 8.12
CA THR A 157 12.98 -15.29 8.67
C THR A 157 12.05 -16.37 8.09
N GLN A 158 10.97 -15.95 7.45
CA GLN A 158 9.95 -16.82 6.86
C GLN A 158 9.88 -16.61 5.35
N THR A 159 9.59 -17.69 4.62
CA THR A 159 9.41 -17.67 3.18
C THR A 159 7.99 -18.05 2.80
N ILE A 160 7.51 -17.53 1.67
CA ILE A 160 6.17 -17.81 1.15
C ILE A 160 5.93 -19.31 0.99
N SER A 161 4.72 -19.75 1.35
CA SER A 161 4.32 -21.15 1.20
C SER A 161 4.10 -21.48 -0.29
N ALA A 162 4.31 -22.75 -0.66
CA ALA A 162 4.07 -23.19 -2.04
C ALA A 162 2.61 -22.98 -2.45
N ASP A 163 1.68 -23.22 -1.53
CA ASP A 163 0.24 -23.08 -1.76
C ASP A 163 -0.17 -21.62 -2.05
N GLU A 164 0.36 -20.65 -1.28
CA GLU A 164 0.12 -19.22 -1.52
C GLU A 164 0.74 -18.76 -2.84
N LEU A 165 1.93 -19.26 -3.16
CA LEU A 165 2.60 -18.93 -4.42
C LEU A 165 1.79 -19.45 -5.61
N GLU A 166 1.27 -20.68 -5.56
CA GLU A 166 0.45 -21.27 -6.64
C GLU A 166 -0.88 -20.54 -6.87
N GLN A 167 -1.46 -19.93 -5.84
CA GLN A 167 -2.67 -19.11 -5.97
C GLN A 167 -2.39 -17.75 -6.60
N SER A 168 -1.16 -17.26 -6.52
CA SER A 168 -0.78 -15.95 -7.03
C SER A 168 -0.59 -15.94 -8.55
N SER A 169 -0.98 -14.83 -9.19
CA SER A 169 -0.82 -14.64 -10.64
C SER A 169 0.58 -14.10 -10.96
N TYR A 170 1.53 -14.98 -11.29
CA TYR A 170 2.86 -14.56 -11.71
C TYR A 170 3.35 -15.27 -12.99
N SER A 171 4.25 -14.61 -13.70
CA SER A 171 4.88 -15.16 -14.91
C SER A 171 6.40 -14.97 -14.84
N LEU A 172 7.13 -15.97 -15.35
CA LEU A 172 8.58 -16.05 -15.25
C LEU A 172 9.22 -16.11 -16.63
N TRP A 173 10.35 -15.44 -16.79
CA TRP A 173 11.17 -15.51 -17.99
C TRP A 173 12.65 -15.67 -17.62
N SER A 174 13.31 -16.67 -18.23
CA SER A 174 14.69 -17.06 -17.94
C SER A 174 15.64 -16.99 -19.14
N GLY A 175 15.25 -16.30 -20.22
CA GLY A 175 16.13 -16.06 -21.38
C GLY A 175 16.42 -17.25 -22.29
N SER A 176 15.96 -18.45 -21.96
CA SER A 176 15.99 -19.60 -22.87
C SER A 176 14.91 -19.42 -23.94
N ASN A 177 15.32 -19.08 -25.16
CA ASN A 177 14.49 -19.12 -26.37
C ASN A 177 14.08 -20.55 -26.73
#